data_AF-A0A8J2HD03-F1
#
_entry.id   AF-A0A8J2HD03-F1
#
_cell.length_a   1.000
_cell.length_b   1.000
_cell.length_c   1.000
_cell.angle_alpha   90.00
_cell.angle_beta   90.00
_cell.angle_gamma   90.00
#
_symmetry.space_group_name_H-M   'P 1'
#
loop_
_entity.id
_entity.type
_entity.pdbx_description
1 polymer ?
#
loop_
_entity_poly.entity_id
_entity_poly.type
_entity_poly.pdbx_seq_one_letter_code
_entity_poly.pdbx_strand_id
1 'polypeptide(L)'
;MSVMNKFIESIIFLLGLINLIKATPVADNRDYWNKRAAILSAEKNNFIGSNLLLSSDEQLANEVLGNLKKEEIDQAFEDQTKFYPARNFMQVQSKIEKSKVFRVIKMMPKGAVLHTHDLSLVSENWLYNNVTYRDNLYICNQTGSLMLKFFAAPPSDCDWKLLKDVRESAASLDDINTQIRGELSLITDNPDAAYPDNYFAWIKFLKVYKVLRSMVTYRPVFEDSFYQALQEFHDDNVFYLELRASLPTVYDLNGTEYGQMEVMKIYQEVADRFKRDHPDFFGVKVIFSLSAIKNTASLRKIDESISKAIEMKNKFLGFFAGLDMDGYEDRRMPLKKFVEQLTQINSEIKFFFHAGETNWNGFDSDENVLDAVLLNTSRIGHGLAILKHPKILKLAKEKNIPLEMCPVSNQVLKLTPDLRNHPASMLFAENYPVVISNDDSGLWGSTGLSYDFYETFMGIMPRSADLRALKQLAINSIIYSAMDDHEKQRALGIWFQKWAEFIGRVNNLKDL
;
A
#
# COMPACT_ATOMS: atom_id res chain seq x y z
N MET A 1 -19.24 27.94 -43.97
CA MET A 1 -19.60 26.66 -44.63
C MET A 1 -18.61 25.51 -44.31
N SER A 2 -18.01 25.44 -43.10
CA SER A 2 -17.07 24.36 -42.73
C SER A 2 -17.26 23.81 -41.31
N VAL A 3 -18.38 24.15 -40.64
CA VAL A 3 -18.65 23.69 -39.26
C VAL A 3 -19.91 22.83 -39.17
N MET A 4 -20.72 22.78 -40.23
CA MET A 4 -21.98 22.02 -40.28
C MET A 4 -21.84 20.59 -40.84
N ASN A 5 -20.71 20.25 -41.49
CA ASN A 5 -20.50 18.91 -42.07
C ASN A 5 -19.90 17.88 -41.09
N LYS A 6 -19.18 18.30 -40.02
CA LYS A 6 -18.62 17.34 -39.04
C LYS A 6 -19.63 16.87 -37.98
N PHE A 7 -20.73 17.59 -37.81
CA PHE A 7 -21.83 17.17 -36.95
C PHE A 7 -22.70 16.07 -37.59
N ILE A 8 -22.78 16.05 -38.93
CA ILE A 8 -23.55 15.05 -39.69
C ILE A 8 -22.78 13.71 -39.78
N GLU A 9 -21.45 13.74 -39.90
CA GLU A 9 -20.64 12.50 -39.90
C GLU A 9 -20.63 11.79 -38.54
N SER A 10 -20.70 12.53 -37.42
CA SER A 10 -20.76 11.92 -36.08
C SER A 10 -22.15 11.33 -35.75
N ILE A 11 -23.21 11.88 -36.33
CA ILE A 11 -24.57 11.32 -36.20
C ILE A 11 -24.74 10.08 -37.10
N ILE A 12 -24.04 10.01 -38.24
CA ILE A 12 -24.04 8.81 -39.09
C ILE A 12 -23.21 7.66 -38.47
N PHE A 13 -22.16 7.95 -37.71
CA PHE A 13 -21.43 6.90 -36.97
C PHE A 13 -22.20 6.40 -35.72
N LEU A 14 -23.05 7.25 -35.11
CA LEU A 14 -23.92 6.84 -34.01
C LEU A 14 -25.22 6.17 -34.48
N LEU A 15 -25.71 6.47 -35.69
CA LEU A 15 -26.83 5.76 -36.32
C LEU A 15 -26.41 4.47 -37.04
N GLY A 16 -25.12 4.30 -37.37
CA GLY A 16 -24.55 3.06 -37.90
C GLY A 16 -24.44 1.92 -36.88
N LEU A 17 -24.56 2.22 -35.58
CA LEU A 17 -24.60 1.24 -34.48
C LEU A 17 -26.00 1.08 -33.85
N ILE A 18 -27.01 1.80 -34.34
CA ILE A 18 -28.42 1.58 -34.02
C ILE A 18 -29.12 0.82 -35.17
N ASN A 19 -28.35 0.05 -35.95
CA ASN A 19 -28.91 -1.06 -36.70
C ASN A 19 -29.15 -2.23 -35.74
N LEU A 20 -30.35 -2.21 -35.15
CA LEU A 20 -31.07 -3.37 -34.65
C LEU A 20 -30.17 -4.51 -34.17
N ILE A 21 -29.77 -4.48 -32.91
CA ILE A 21 -29.86 -5.72 -32.12
C ILE A 21 -31.37 -5.98 -31.97
N LYS A 22 -32.02 -6.40 -33.07
CA LYS A 22 -33.08 -7.39 -32.92
C LYS A 22 -32.39 -8.49 -32.12
N ALA A 23 -33.02 -8.91 -31.02
CA ALA A 23 -32.68 -10.18 -30.40
C ALA A 23 -32.89 -11.27 -31.48
N THR A 24 -31.88 -11.45 -32.32
CA THR A 24 -31.84 -12.53 -33.28
C THR A 24 -31.68 -13.78 -32.45
N PRO A 25 -32.59 -14.75 -32.57
CA PRO A 25 -32.35 -16.06 -31.97
C PRO A 25 -30.96 -16.51 -32.41
N VAL A 26 -30.17 -17.07 -31.49
CA VAL A 26 -28.91 -17.73 -31.82
C VAL A 26 -29.21 -18.73 -32.95
N ALA A 27 -28.82 -18.38 -34.18
CA ALA A 27 -29.26 -19.09 -35.37
C ALA A 27 -28.59 -20.47 -35.50
N ASP A 28 -27.43 -20.66 -34.84
CA ASP A 28 -26.69 -21.91 -34.78
C ASP A 28 -25.99 -22.03 -33.40
N ASN A 29 -26.18 -23.18 -32.74
CA ASN A 29 -25.51 -23.53 -31.48
C ASN A 29 -23.97 -23.41 -31.60
N ARG A 30 -23.39 -23.75 -32.76
CA ARG A 30 -21.93 -23.64 -32.99
C ARG A 30 -21.45 -22.19 -33.02
N ASP A 31 -22.21 -21.28 -33.64
CA ASP A 31 -21.88 -19.85 -33.68
C ASP A 31 -21.85 -19.24 -32.26
N TYR A 32 -22.80 -19.63 -31.40
CA TYR A 32 -22.80 -19.21 -30.00
C TYR A 32 -21.57 -19.68 -29.22
N TRP A 33 -21.22 -20.98 -29.29
CA TRP A 33 -20.06 -21.49 -28.55
C TRP A 33 -18.75 -20.88 -29.03
N ASN A 34 -18.62 -20.64 -30.35
CA ASN A 34 -17.47 -19.96 -30.91
C ASN A 34 -17.37 -18.51 -30.41
N LYS A 35 -18.48 -17.75 -30.43
CA LYS A 35 -18.52 -16.38 -29.91
C LYS A 35 -18.22 -16.31 -28.42
N ARG A 36 -18.80 -17.22 -27.61
CA ARG A 36 -18.54 -17.31 -26.17
C ARG A 36 -17.07 -17.60 -25.89
N ALA A 37 -16.48 -18.57 -26.58
CA ALA A 37 -15.07 -18.91 -26.42
C ALA A 37 -14.15 -17.76 -26.85
N ALA A 38 -14.49 -17.05 -27.93
CA ALA A 38 -13.73 -15.90 -28.41
C ALA A 38 -13.71 -14.76 -27.38
N ILE A 39 -14.85 -14.41 -26.79
CA ILE A 39 -14.94 -13.35 -25.76
C ILE A 39 -14.15 -13.74 -24.51
N LEU A 40 -14.36 -14.95 -23.97
CA LEU A 40 -13.64 -15.40 -22.78
C LEU A 40 -12.12 -15.50 -23.00
N SER A 41 -11.71 -15.89 -24.22
CA SER A 41 -10.29 -15.88 -24.61
C SER A 41 -9.74 -14.47 -24.69
N ALA A 42 -10.49 -13.52 -25.26
CA ALA A 42 -10.08 -12.12 -25.33
C ALA A 42 -9.89 -11.50 -23.95
N GLU A 43 -10.81 -11.72 -23.00
CA GLU A 43 -10.66 -11.27 -21.61
C GLU A 43 -9.42 -11.89 -20.95
N LYS A 44 -9.21 -13.20 -21.11
CA LYS A 44 -8.02 -13.88 -20.59
C LYS A 44 -6.72 -13.30 -21.16
N ASN A 45 -6.71 -12.97 -22.45
CA ASN A 45 -5.55 -12.41 -23.14
C ASN A 45 -5.33 -10.91 -22.87
N ASN A 46 -6.29 -10.25 -22.22
CA ASN A 46 -6.17 -8.86 -21.79
C ASN A 46 -5.90 -8.74 -20.29
N PHE A 47 -5.95 -9.84 -19.53
CA PHE A 47 -5.68 -9.85 -18.10
C PHE A 47 -4.21 -9.54 -17.81
N ILE A 48 -3.92 -8.93 -16.65
CA ILE A 48 -2.56 -8.60 -16.24
C ILE A 48 -1.62 -9.81 -16.25
N GLY A 49 -0.46 -9.65 -16.89
CA GLY A 49 0.55 -10.70 -17.04
C GLY A 49 0.24 -11.77 -18.09
N SER A 50 -0.91 -11.72 -18.77
CA SER A 50 -1.28 -12.69 -19.81
C SER A 50 -0.28 -12.81 -20.96
N ASN A 51 0.49 -11.75 -21.22
CA ASN A 51 1.58 -11.72 -22.21
C ASN A 51 2.86 -12.45 -21.76
N LEU A 52 2.97 -12.86 -20.50
CA LEU A 52 4.13 -13.59 -19.99
C LEU A 52 4.10 -15.06 -20.44
N LEU A 53 5.22 -15.49 -21.03
CA LEU A 53 5.48 -16.89 -21.32
C LEU A 53 6.04 -17.56 -20.07
N LEU A 54 5.39 -18.64 -19.64
CA LEU A 54 5.85 -19.48 -18.53
C LEU A 54 6.77 -20.57 -19.07
N SER A 55 7.92 -20.77 -18.43
CA SER A 55 8.79 -21.93 -18.66
C SER A 55 8.08 -23.24 -18.28
N SER A 56 8.64 -24.39 -18.64
CA SER A 56 8.08 -25.69 -18.25
C SER A 56 7.96 -25.86 -16.73
N ASP A 57 8.96 -25.41 -15.97
CA ASP A 57 8.92 -25.46 -14.50
C ASP A 57 7.88 -24.49 -13.92
N GLU A 58 7.73 -23.31 -14.53
CA GLU A 58 6.71 -22.35 -14.12
C GLU A 58 5.30 -22.83 -14.45
N GLN A 59 5.11 -23.58 -15.54
CA GLN A 59 3.84 -24.20 -15.88
C GLN A 59 3.42 -25.23 -14.82
N LEU A 60 4.37 -26.04 -14.34
CA LEU A 60 4.12 -26.97 -13.24
C LEU A 60 3.74 -26.22 -11.94
N ALA A 61 4.50 -25.19 -11.59
CA ALA A 61 4.21 -24.39 -10.39
C ALA A 61 2.86 -23.68 -10.49
N ASN A 62 2.51 -23.21 -11.69
CA ASN A 62 1.23 -22.61 -12.00
C ASN A 62 0.07 -23.60 -11.84
N GLU A 63 0.26 -24.87 -12.23
CA GLU A 63 -0.74 -25.92 -11.99
C GLU A 63 -0.93 -26.19 -10.51
N VAL A 64 0.16 -26.32 -9.73
CA VAL A 64 0.11 -26.51 -8.27
C VAL A 64 -0.65 -25.36 -7.60
N LEU A 65 -0.21 -24.12 -7.81
CA LEU A 65 -0.85 -22.94 -7.22
C LEU A 65 -2.30 -22.77 -7.70
N GLY A 66 -2.55 -23.00 -8.99
CA GLY A 66 -3.87 -22.90 -9.60
C GLY A 66 -4.86 -23.89 -8.98
N ASN A 67 -4.42 -25.13 -8.72
CA ASN A 67 -5.24 -26.15 -8.05
C ASN A 67 -5.55 -25.77 -6.61
N LEU A 68 -4.56 -25.28 -5.84
CA LEU A 68 -4.76 -24.82 -4.46
C LEU A 68 -5.77 -23.67 -4.38
N LYS A 69 -5.61 -22.65 -5.24
CA LYS A 69 -6.53 -21.51 -5.32
C LYS A 69 -7.93 -21.96 -5.73
N LYS A 70 -8.03 -22.83 -6.73
CA LYS A 70 -9.30 -23.37 -7.21
C LYS A 70 -10.04 -24.10 -6.09
N GLU A 71 -9.35 -24.97 -5.37
CA GLU A 71 -9.91 -25.70 -4.24
C GLU A 71 -10.44 -24.76 -3.15
N GLU A 72 -9.64 -23.79 -2.71
CA GLU A 72 -10.03 -22.85 -1.65
C GLU A 72 -11.22 -21.97 -2.07
N ILE A 73 -11.23 -21.46 -3.31
CA ILE A 73 -12.35 -20.67 -3.84
C ILE A 73 -13.60 -21.53 -4.03
N ASP A 74 -13.48 -22.78 -4.52
CA ASP A 74 -14.63 -23.67 -4.71
C ASP A 74 -15.28 -24.03 -3.38
N GLN A 75 -14.47 -24.31 -2.35
CA GLN A 75 -14.99 -24.52 -0.98
C GLN A 75 -15.69 -23.27 -0.44
N ALA A 76 -15.13 -22.09 -0.71
CA ALA A 76 -15.70 -20.81 -0.28
C ALA A 76 -16.95 -20.41 -1.07
N PHE A 77 -17.13 -20.92 -2.30
CA PHE A 77 -18.35 -20.75 -3.07
C PHE A 77 -19.52 -21.54 -2.46
N GLU A 78 -19.26 -22.75 -1.98
CA GLU A 78 -20.24 -23.57 -1.25
C GLU A 78 -20.50 -23.05 0.18
N ASP A 79 -19.46 -22.54 0.85
CA ASP A 79 -19.54 -21.95 2.18
C ASP A 79 -18.89 -20.56 2.20
N GLN A 80 -19.71 -19.53 2.02
CA GLN A 80 -19.28 -18.14 1.99
C GLN A 80 -18.57 -17.70 3.28
N THR A 81 -18.70 -18.45 4.38
CA THR A 81 -17.96 -18.13 5.61
C THR A 81 -16.46 -18.40 5.52
N LYS A 82 -16.05 -19.18 4.51
CA LYS A 82 -14.64 -19.49 4.21
C LYS A 82 -14.02 -18.53 3.19
N PHE A 83 -14.80 -17.61 2.60
CA PHE A 83 -14.23 -16.57 1.74
C PHE A 83 -13.70 -15.41 2.57
N TYR A 84 -12.43 -15.50 3.00
CA TYR A 84 -11.82 -14.52 3.90
C TYR A 84 -11.73 -13.10 3.33
N PRO A 85 -11.43 -12.87 2.03
CA PRO A 85 -11.36 -11.51 1.49
C PRO A 85 -12.67 -10.70 1.50
N ALA A 86 -13.83 -11.34 1.74
CA ALA A 86 -15.11 -10.65 1.93
C ALA A 86 -15.41 -10.34 3.41
N ARG A 87 -14.47 -10.59 4.32
CA ARG A 87 -14.60 -10.40 5.76
C ARG A 87 -13.55 -9.41 6.23
N ASN A 88 -13.84 -8.71 7.32
CA ASN A 88 -12.88 -7.78 7.90
C ASN A 88 -11.56 -8.48 8.23
N PHE A 89 -10.47 -7.97 7.65
CA PHE A 89 -9.12 -8.52 7.75
C PHE A 89 -8.76 -8.88 9.19
N MET A 90 -9.03 -8.00 10.16
CA MET A 90 -8.69 -8.18 11.58
C MET A 90 -9.30 -9.46 12.20
N GLN A 91 -10.41 -9.95 11.66
CA GLN A 91 -11.11 -11.14 12.16
C GLN A 91 -10.65 -12.44 11.48
N VAL A 92 -9.90 -12.36 10.38
CA VAL A 92 -9.57 -13.51 9.54
C VAL A 92 -8.08 -13.75 9.33
N GLN A 93 -7.18 -12.91 9.87
CA GLN A 93 -5.72 -13.07 9.76
C GLN A 93 -5.26 -14.51 10.07
N SER A 94 -5.61 -15.02 11.25
CA SER A 94 -5.24 -16.38 11.68
C SER A 94 -5.82 -17.50 10.82
N LYS A 95 -6.86 -17.22 10.02
CA LYS A 95 -7.42 -18.15 9.05
C LYS A 95 -6.69 -18.05 7.71
N ILE A 96 -6.34 -16.85 7.27
CA ILE A 96 -5.50 -16.59 6.09
C ILE A 96 -4.14 -17.29 6.27
N GLU A 97 -3.51 -17.21 7.44
CA GLU A 97 -2.24 -17.88 7.75
C GLU A 97 -2.29 -19.41 7.57
N LYS A 98 -3.48 -20.01 7.65
CA LYS A 98 -3.70 -21.45 7.43
C LYS A 98 -3.92 -21.80 5.95
N SER A 99 -4.16 -20.82 5.08
CA SER A 99 -4.33 -21.03 3.65
C SER A 99 -3.06 -21.59 3.02
N LYS A 100 -3.22 -22.62 2.19
CA LYS A 100 -2.15 -23.17 1.37
C LYS A 100 -1.68 -22.17 0.32
N VAL A 101 -2.60 -21.36 -0.22
CA VAL A 101 -2.28 -20.27 -1.15
C VAL A 101 -1.45 -19.20 -0.45
N PHE A 102 -1.82 -18.78 0.77
CA PHE A 102 -1.04 -17.80 1.53
C PHE A 102 0.37 -18.28 1.80
N ARG A 103 0.58 -19.56 2.15
CA ARG A 103 1.92 -20.13 2.33
C ARG A 103 2.78 -20.05 1.07
N VAL A 104 2.20 -20.30 -0.11
CA VAL A 104 2.91 -20.11 -1.39
C VAL A 104 3.26 -18.64 -1.60
N ILE A 105 2.32 -17.73 -1.36
CA ILE A 105 2.54 -16.27 -1.48
C ILE A 105 3.61 -15.77 -0.49
N LYS A 106 3.70 -16.33 0.71
CA LYS A 106 4.75 -16.01 1.71
C LYS A 106 6.15 -16.34 1.20
N MET A 107 6.32 -17.46 0.50
CA MET A 107 7.60 -17.86 -0.11
C MET A 107 7.97 -17.07 -1.37
N MET A 108 7.00 -16.42 -2.01
CA MET A 108 7.20 -15.74 -3.28
C MET A 108 8.07 -14.48 -3.12
N PRO A 109 9.11 -14.28 -3.95
CA PRO A 109 9.82 -13.02 -4.00
C PRO A 109 8.93 -11.96 -4.65
N LYS A 110 8.38 -11.08 -3.81
CA LYS A 110 7.37 -10.08 -4.21
C LYS A 110 7.98 -8.85 -4.89
N GLY A 111 9.31 -8.72 -4.87
CA GLY A 111 10.02 -7.59 -5.46
C GLY A 111 10.12 -6.44 -4.47
N ALA A 112 9.35 -5.39 -4.68
CA ALA A 112 9.38 -4.14 -3.94
C ALA A 112 8.03 -3.79 -3.31
N VAL A 113 8.07 -3.03 -2.22
CA VAL A 113 6.91 -2.30 -1.69
C VAL A 113 7.05 -0.82 -2.05
N LEU A 114 6.11 -0.31 -2.84
CA LEU A 114 6.19 1.02 -3.44
C LEU A 114 5.22 2.03 -2.83
N HIS A 115 4.54 1.70 -1.73
CA HIS A 115 3.60 2.55 -1.01
C HIS A 115 3.48 2.08 0.44
N THR A 116 4.25 2.71 1.32
CA THR A 116 4.29 2.38 2.75
C THR A 116 4.77 3.59 3.56
N HIS A 117 4.38 3.68 4.83
CA HIS A 117 4.53 4.87 5.66
C HIS A 117 5.49 4.66 6.84
N ASP A 118 6.32 5.65 7.10
CA ASP A 118 7.49 5.59 7.98
C ASP A 118 7.29 5.07 9.40
N LEU A 119 6.30 5.58 10.13
CA LEU A 119 6.11 5.26 11.55
C LEU A 119 5.21 4.03 11.82
N SER A 120 4.71 3.39 10.78
CA SER A 120 3.67 2.35 10.85
C SER A 120 4.06 1.04 10.16
N LEU A 121 5.34 0.89 9.81
CA LEU A 121 5.85 -0.29 9.12
C LEU A 121 5.89 -1.54 10.01
N VAL A 122 6.46 -1.38 11.20
CA VAL A 122 6.84 -2.49 12.08
C VAL A 122 5.63 -3.07 12.79
N SER A 123 5.63 -4.39 12.98
CA SER A 123 4.55 -5.08 13.69
C SER A 123 4.23 -4.48 15.06
N GLU A 124 2.93 -4.35 15.36
CA GLU A 124 2.46 -3.99 16.72
C GLU A 124 3.04 -4.94 17.77
N ASN A 125 3.17 -6.23 17.43
CA ASN A 125 3.71 -7.22 18.34
C ASN A 125 5.16 -6.92 18.74
N TRP A 126 6.02 -6.50 17.81
CA TRP A 126 7.38 -6.11 18.14
C TRP A 126 7.40 -4.82 18.97
N LEU A 127 6.61 -3.81 18.59
CA LEU A 127 6.49 -2.57 19.36
C LEU A 127 6.08 -2.85 20.81
N TYR A 128 5.04 -3.67 20.99
CA TYR A 128 4.54 -4.07 22.29
C TYR A 128 5.60 -4.86 23.07
N ASN A 129 6.12 -5.97 22.54
CA ASN A 129 6.99 -6.87 23.31
C ASN A 129 8.42 -6.34 23.50
N ASN A 130 8.90 -5.45 22.63
CA ASN A 130 10.24 -4.87 22.70
C ASN A 130 10.20 -3.45 23.26
N VAL A 131 9.61 -2.50 22.51
CA VAL A 131 9.71 -1.07 22.81
C VAL A 131 9.04 -0.74 24.13
N THR A 132 7.86 -1.31 24.41
CA THR A 132 7.15 -0.97 25.65
C THR A 132 7.81 -1.51 26.92
N TYR A 133 8.85 -2.33 26.81
CA TYR A 133 9.60 -2.88 27.94
C TYR A 133 10.99 -2.24 28.10
N ARG A 134 11.32 -1.25 27.26
CA ARG A 134 12.58 -0.49 27.38
C ARG A 134 12.53 0.46 28.58
N ASP A 135 13.70 0.68 29.17
CA ASP A 135 13.87 1.63 30.26
C ASP A 135 13.49 3.06 29.83
N ASN A 136 13.12 3.89 30.81
CA ASN A 136 12.79 5.31 30.61
C ASN A 136 11.53 5.57 29.78
N LEU A 137 10.70 4.56 29.51
CA LEU A 137 9.40 4.74 28.89
C LEU A 137 8.35 5.12 29.93
N TYR A 138 7.70 6.27 29.74
CA TYR A 138 6.62 6.75 30.58
C TYR A 138 5.28 6.66 29.88
N ILE A 139 4.24 6.49 30.69
CA ILE A 139 2.84 6.43 30.29
C ILE A 139 2.07 7.55 30.98
N CYS A 140 1.17 8.20 30.25
CA CYS A 140 0.23 9.16 30.82
C CYS A 140 -1.09 9.17 30.04
N ASN A 141 -2.19 9.54 30.69
CA ASN A 141 -3.45 9.79 30.01
C ASN A 141 -3.61 11.30 29.75
N GLN A 142 -3.52 11.70 28.50
CA GLN A 142 -3.70 13.09 28.08
C GLN A 142 -5.01 13.20 27.30
N THR A 143 -5.99 13.95 27.83
CA THR A 143 -7.26 14.24 27.14
C THR A 143 -8.00 12.98 26.65
N GLY A 144 -7.98 11.89 27.43
CA GLY A 144 -8.64 10.63 27.09
C GLY A 144 -7.88 9.74 26.10
N SER A 145 -6.62 10.08 25.80
CA SER A 145 -5.71 9.25 25.00
C SER A 145 -4.50 8.85 25.83
N LEU A 146 -4.18 7.55 25.83
CA LEU A 146 -2.95 7.07 26.41
C LEU A 146 -1.77 7.54 25.56
N MET A 147 -0.76 8.13 26.18
CA MET A 147 0.46 8.57 25.55
C MET A 147 1.64 7.79 26.12
N LEU A 148 2.56 7.39 25.23
CA LEU A 148 3.79 6.69 25.56
C LEU A 148 4.97 7.52 25.06
N LYS A 149 5.91 7.88 25.93
CA LYS A 149 7.05 8.71 25.56
C LYS A 149 8.27 8.44 26.46
N PHE A 150 9.46 8.50 25.87
CA PHE A 150 10.71 8.30 26.58
C PHE A 150 11.22 9.60 27.22
N PHE A 151 11.69 9.55 28.46
CA PHE A 151 12.23 10.71 29.18
C PHE A 151 13.40 10.32 30.09
N ALA A 152 14.43 11.18 30.18
CA ALA A 152 15.37 11.12 31.30
C ALA A 152 14.69 11.57 32.61
N ALA A 153 13.91 12.65 32.52
CA ALA A 153 13.03 13.15 33.57
C ALA A 153 11.77 13.73 32.89
N PRO A 154 10.57 13.29 33.28
CA PRO A 154 9.35 13.76 32.62
C PRO A 154 9.00 15.20 33.05
N PRO A 155 8.40 16.00 32.14
CA PRO A 155 7.83 17.30 32.49
C PRO A 155 6.58 17.16 33.37
N SER A 156 6.12 18.26 33.97
CA SER A 156 4.90 18.30 34.80
C SER A 156 3.62 18.57 34.00
N ASP A 157 3.65 18.42 32.68
CA ASP A 157 2.51 18.70 31.78
C ASP A 157 1.47 17.56 31.76
N CYS A 158 1.83 16.42 32.32
CA CYS A 158 1.02 15.22 32.48
C CYS A 158 1.45 14.49 33.77
N ASP A 159 0.57 13.69 34.35
CA ASP A 159 0.90 12.76 35.44
C ASP A 159 1.69 11.55 34.89
N TRP A 160 2.89 11.80 34.37
CA TRP A 160 3.75 10.80 33.75
C TRP A 160 4.24 9.80 34.79
N LYS A 161 4.01 8.51 34.53
CA LYS A 161 4.47 7.41 35.37
C LYS A 161 5.39 6.51 34.57
N LEU A 162 6.46 6.02 35.20
CA LEU A 162 7.34 5.06 34.55
C LEU A 162 6.53 3.79 34.28
N LEU A 163 6.51 3.33 33.01
CA LEU A 163 5.65 2.23 32.61
C LEU A 163 5.98 0.93 33.36
N LYS A 164 7.26 0.74 33.69
CA LYS A 164 7.72 -0.38 34.54
C LYS A 164 7.01 -0.36 35.90
N ASP A 165 7.01 0.77 36.59
CA ASP A 165 6.36 0.92 37.90
C ASP A 165 4.84 0.75 37.80
N VAL A 166 4.23 1.23 36.71
CA VAL A 166 2.80 1.04 36.45
C VAL A 166 2.47 -0.45 36.30
N ARG A 167 3.31 -1.23 35.59
CA ARG A 167 3.12 -2.68 35.49
C ARG A 167 3.31 -3.38 36.83
N GLU A 168 4.35 -3.03 37.58
CA GLU A 168 4.63 -3.65 38.89
C GLU A 168 3.53 -3.35 39.94
N SER A 169 2.90 -2.18 39.84
CA SER A 169 1.85 -1.73 40.76
C SER A 169 0.42 -2.01 40.28
N ALA A 170 0.25 -2.55 39.06
CA ALA A 170 -1.07 -2.79 38.47
C ALA A 170 -1.84 -3.88 39.24
N ALA A 171 -3.11 -3.61 39.52
CA ALA A 171 -4.02 -4.62 40.06
C ALA A 171 -4.24 -5.80 39.09
N SER A 172 -4.15 -5.52 37.78
CA SER A 172 -4.23 -6.49 36.69
C SER A 172 -3.23 -6.10 35.60
N LEU A 173 -2.24 -6.95 35.36
CA LEU A 173 -1.30 -6.79 34.24
C LEU A 173 -2.00 -6.91 32.89
N ASP A 174 -3.02 -7.76 32.80
CA ASP A 174 -3.75 -8.00 31.55
C ASP A 174 -4.52 -6.76 31.12
N ASP A 175 -5.10 -6.00 32.06
CA ASP A 175 -5.87 -4.80 31.75
C ASP A 175 -4.99 -3.69 31.17
N ILE A 176 -3.85 -3.40 31.81
CA ILE A 176 -2.92 -2.36 31.34
C ILE A 176 -2.29 -2.76 30.01
N ASN A 177 -1.93 -4.03 29.84
CA ASN A 177 -1.35 -4.54 28.61
C ASN A 177 -2.37 -4.49 27.45
N THR A 178 -3.61 -4.88 27.70
CA THR A 178 -4.71 -4.76 26.71
C THR A 178 -4.93 -3.31 26.32
N GLN A 179 -4.92 -2.39 27.28
CA GLN A 179 -5.05 -0.97 27.00
C GLN A 179 -3.91 -0.43 26.12
N ILE A 180 -2.66 -0.80 26.41
CA ILE A 180 -1.49 -0.38 25.64
C ILE A 180 -1.58 -0.89 24.20
N ARG A 181 -1.83 -2.20 24.00
CA ARG A 181 -1.95 -2.78 22.66
C ARG A 181 -3.05 -2.13 21.84
N GLY A 182 -4.18 -1.86 22.49
CA GLY A 182 -5.30 -1.14 21.88
C GLY A 182 -4.95 0.27 21.41
N GLU A 183 -3.84 0.88 21.85
CA GLU A 183 -3.38 2.21 21.42
C GLU A 183 -2.24 2.16 20.39
N LEU A 184 -1.69 0.97 20.10
CA LEU A 184 -0.62 0.75 19.13
C LEU A 184 -1.13 0.32 17.75
N SER A 185 -2.40 -0.07 17.61
CA SER A 185 -2.98 -0.53 16.34
C SER A 185 -4.49 -0.24 16.25
N LEU A 186 -5.09 -0.58 15.09
CA LEU A 186 -6.55 -0.61 14.91
C LEU A 186 -7.14 -1.98 15.25
N ILE A 187 -6.33 -2.97 15.66
CA ILE A 187 -6.78 -4.35 15.87
C ILE A 187 -7.82 -4.39 16.98
N THR A 188 -8.95 -5.04 16.70
CA THR A 188 -10.05 -5.23 17.66
C THR A 188 -10.91 -6.42 17.26
N ASP A 189 -11.54 -7.08 18.23
CA ASP A 189 -12.39 -8.26 18.01
C ASP A 189 -13.67 -7.92 17.23
N ASN A 190 -14.19 -6.70 17.40
CA ASN A 190 -15.43 -6.23 16.77
C ASN A 190 -15.21 -4.91 16.00
N PRO A 191 -14.53 -4.96 14.84
CA PRO A 191 -14.15 -3.77 14.09
C PRO A 191 -15.33 -3.05 13.44
N ASP A 192 -16.47 -3.70 13.24
CA ASP A 192 -17.68 -3.06 12.71
C ASP A 192 -18.39 -2.23 13.78
N ALA A 193 -18.38 -2.68 15.04
CA ALA A 193 -18.87 -1.88 16.15
C ALA A 193 -17.88 -0.75 16.53
N ALA A 194 -16.58 -1.03 16.52
CA ALA A 194 -15.55 -0.06 16.88
C ALA A 194 -15.39 1.06 15.83
N TYR A 195 -15.47 0.70 14.54
CA TYR A 195 -15.30 1.60 13.41
C TYR A 195 -16.48 1.46 12.44
N PRO A 196 -17.63 2.10 12.72
CA PRO A 196 -18.84 1.95 11.91
C PRO A 196 -18.67 2.43 10.47
N ASP A 197 -17.80 3.40 10.24
CA ASP A 197 -17.54 3.98 8.92
C ASP A 197 -16.09 4.47 8.77
N ASN A 198 -15.79 4.97 7.57
CA ASN A 198 -14.47 5.51 7.21
C ASN A 198 -14.03 6.67 8.12
N TYR A 199 -14.96 7.51 8.58
CA TYR A 199 -14.62 8.64 9.46
C TYR A 199 -14.15 8.14 10.83
N PHE A 200 -14.87 7.20 11.46
CA PHE A 200 -14.45 6.63 12.75
C PHE A 200 -13.16 5.81 12.65
N ALA A 201 -12.96 5.08 11.54
CA ALA A 201 -11.70 4.39 11.26
C ALA A 201 -10.53 5.38 11.20
N TRP A 202 -10.68 6.50 10.47
CA TRP A 202 -9.66 7.56 10.39
C TRP A 202 -9.39 8.25 11.72
N ILE A 203 -10.41 8.48 12.56
CA ILE A 203 -10.21 9.04 13.90
C ILE A 203 -9.34 8.11 14.75
N LYS A 204 -9.60 6.80 14.72
CA LYS A 204 -8.76 5.83 15.43
C LYS A 204 -7.35 5.77 14.82
N PHE A 205 -7.23 5.73 13.50
CA PHE A 205 -5.95 5.71 12.79
C PHE A 205 -5.04 6.87 13.21
N LEU A 206 -5.56 8.11 13.18
CA LEU A 206 -4.81 9.29 13.59
C LEU A 206 -4.47 9.28 15.09
N LYS A 207 -5.33 8.70 15.94
CA LYS A 207 -5.04 8.51 17.36
C LYS A 207 -3.84 7.58 17.56
N VAL A 208 -3.82 6.43 16.87
CA VAL A 208 -2.71 5.47 16.94
C VAL A 208 -1.43 6.10 16.42
N TYR A 209 -1.48 6.78 15.26
CA TYR A 209 -0.31 7.46 14.70
C TYR A 209 0.28 8.50 15.66
N LYS A 210 -0.56 9.21 16.43
CA LYS A 210 -0.11 10.14 17.48
C LYS A 210 0.68 9.42 18.58
N VAL A 211 0.22 8.25 19.03
CA VAL A 211 0.89 7.44 20.05
C VAL A 211 2.20 6.87 19.53
N LEU A 212 2.19 6.31 18.31
CA LEU A 212 3.41 5.80 17.68
C LEU A 212 4.43 6.91 17.50
N ARG A 213 4.02 8.09 17.03
CA ARG A 213 4.92 9.24 16.88
C ARG A 213 5.57 9.64 18.19
N SER A 214 4.86 9.62 19.33
CA SER A 214 5.48 9.99 20.61
C SER A 214 6.46 8.94 21.12
N MET A 215 6.23 7.66 20.80
CA MET A 215 7.02 6.53 21.28
C MET A 215 8.23 6.26 20.36
N VAL A 216 8.04 6.23 19.05
CA VAL A 216 9.02 5.79 18.05
C VAL A 216 10.05 6.87 17.70
N THR A 217 9.75 8.15 17.97
CA THR A 217 10.70 9.26 17.68
C THR A 217 11.85 9.41 18.67
N TYR A 218 11.93 8.55 19.69
CA TYR A 218 13.14 8.41 20.50
C TYR A 218 14.22 7.69 19.66
N ARG A 219 15.37 8.32 19.43
CA ARG A 219 16.34 7.91 18.40
C ARG A 219 16.74 6.43 18.42
N PRO A 220 17.11 5.80 19.55
CA PRO A 220 17.42 4.37 19.55
C PRO A 220 16.23 3.49 19.16
N VAL A 221 15.01 3.87 19.55
CA VAL A 221 13.79 3.17 19.12
C VAL A 221 13.52 3.43 17.65
N PHE A 222 13.72 4.64 17.16
CA PHE A 222 13.55 4.99 15.75
C PHE A 222 14.44 4.13 14.84
N GLU A 223 15.74 4.07 15.14
CA GLU A 223 16.72 3.27 14.39
C GLU A 223 16.42 1.77 14.44
N ASP A 224 16.06 1.25 15.62
CA ASP A 224 15.72 -0.17 15.79
C ASP A 224 14.41 -0.55 15.12
N SER A 225 13.39 0.30 15.22
CA SER A 225 12.07 0.06 14.62
C SER A 225 12.18 0.03 13.09
N PHE A 226 12.94 0.95 12.51
CA PHE A 226 13.14 0.96 11.07
C PHE A 226 13.96 -0.24 10.60
N TYR A 227 15.04 -0.61 11.30
CA TYR A 227 15.80 -1.82 10.97
C TYR A 227 14.94 -3.09 11.09
N GLN A 228 14.14 -3.20 12.16
CA GLN A 228 13.22 -4.32 12.35
C GLN A 228 12.18 -4.38 11.24
N ALA A 229 11.63 -3.24 10.81
CA ALA A 229 10.71 -3.21 9.68
C ALA A 229 11.36 -3.79 8.42
N LEU A 230 12.60 -3.36 8.09
CA LEU A 230 13.36 -3.91 6.96
C LEU A 230 13.55 -5.43 7.07
N GLN A 231 13.82 -5.93 8.28
CA GLN A 231 13.89 -7.36 8.55
C GLN A 231 12.56 -8.06 8.28
N GLU A 232 11.44 -7.52 8.78
CA GLU A 232 10.10 -8.10 8.56
C GLU A 232 9.72 -8.14 7.07
N PHE A 233 10.11 -7.14 6.28
CA PHE A 233 9.94 -7.16 4.82
C PHE A 233 10.86 -8.18 4.14
N HIS A 234 12.13 -8.28 4.55
CA HIS A 234 13.08 -9.23 3.98
C HIS A 234 12.69 -10.69 4.28
N ASP A 235 12.24 -10.97 5.51
CA ASP A 235 11.68 -12.27 5.92
C ASP A 235 10.43 -12.62 5.11
N ASP A 236 9.70 -11.60 4.64
CA ASP A 236 8.59 -11.74 3.71
C ASP A 236 9.02 -11.75 2.22
N ASN A 237 10.30 -11.92 1.91
CA ASN A 237 10.84 -11.89 0.54
C ASN A 237 10.48 -10.61 -0.25
N VAL A 238 10.55 -9.46 0.41
CA VAL A 238 10.51 -8.11 -0.19
C VAL A 238 11.90 -7.49 -0.05
N PHE A 239 12.43 -6.95 -1.15
CA PHE A 239 13.85 -6.57 -1.23
C PHE A 239 14.09 -5.07 -1.47
N TYR A 240 13.03 -4.26 -1.54
CA TYR A 240 13.16 -2.82 -1.76
C TYR A 240 11.93 -2.06 -1.24
N LEU A 241 12.16 -0.90 -0.63
CA LEU A 241 11.11 -0.04 -0.07
C LEU A 241 11.17 1.37 -0.65
N GLU A 242 10.01 1.96 -0.95
CA GLU A 242 9.85 3.41 -1.11
C GLU A 242 8.96 3.98 -0.01
N LEU A 243 9.62 4.65 0.95
CA LEU A 243 9.02 5.09 2.18
C LEU A 243 8.42 6.48 2.05
N ARG A 244 7.12 6.64 2.34
CA ARG A 244 6.51 7.95 2.58
C ARG A 244 6.89 8.37 3.98
N ALA A 245 7.73 9.40 4.09
CA ALA A 245 8.22 9.87 5.37
C ALA A 245 7.80 11.31 5.61
N SER A 246 7.14 11.55 6.76
CA SER A 246 6.85 12.90 7.25
C SER A 246 8.08 13.56 7.88
N LEU A 247 9.11 12.75 8.17
CA LEU A 247 10.38 13.14 8.79
C LEU A 247 10.14 13.91 10.10
N PRO A 248 9.51 13.27 11.11
CA PRO A 248 9.30 13.92 12.39
C PRO A 248 10.63 14.26 13.06
N THR A 249 10.65 15.28 13.92
CA THR A 249 11.79 15.51 14.82
C THR A 249 12.02 14.25 15.66
N VAL A 250 13.24 13.72 15.57
CA VAL A 250 13.73 12.61 16.41
C VAL A 250 14.53 13.20 17.57
N TYR A 251 14.57 12.54 18.72
CA TYR A 251 15.24 13.07 19.91
C TYR A 251 15.99 12.02 20.72
N ASP A 252 16.96 12.47 21.52
CA ASP A 252 17.64 11.70 22.56
C ASP A 252 17.20 12.12 23.97
N LEU A 253 17.44 11.26 24.97
CA LEU A 253 17.09 11.53 26.37
C LEU A 253 17.78 12.76 26.97
N ASN A 254 18.94 13.15 26.42
CA ASN A 254 19.66 14.35 26.83
C ASN A 254 19.07 15.66 26.27
N GLY A 255 17.98 15.59 25.50
CA GLY A 255 17.32 16.74 24.89
C GLY A 255 17.84 17.14 23.52
N THR A 256 18.78 16.38 22.94
CA THR A 256 19.21 16.61 21.55
C THR A 256 18.07 16.30 20.60
N GLU A 257 17.76 17.23 19.70
CA GLU A 257 16.75 17.07 18.66
C GLU A 257 17.40 17.02 17.27
N TYR A 258 16.87 16.16 16.41
CA TYR A 258 17.32 15.94 15.05
C TYR A 258 16.23 16.41 14.08
N GLY A 259 16.58 17.38 13.24
CA GLY A 259 15.68 17.92 12.23
C GLY A 259 15.51 16.96 11.04
N GLN A 260 14.71 17.39 10.07
CA GLN A 260 14.34 16.57 8.91
C GLN A 260 15.55 16.07 8.10
N MET A 261 16.60 16.89 7.99
CA MET A 261 17.82 16.54 7.28
C MET A 261 18.65 15.49 8.03
N GLU A 262 18.75 15.61 9.35
CA GLU A 262 19.40 14.61 10.20
C GLU A 262 18.60 13.31 10.22
N VAL A 263 17.27 13.37 10.27
CA VAL A 263 16.39 12.19 10.22
C VAL A 263 16.52 11.45 8.88
N MET A 264 16.58 12.18 7.75
CA MET A 264 16.92 11.59 6.44
C MET A 264 18.25 10.85 6.46
N LYS A 265 19.27 11.44 7.11
CA LYS A 265 20.58 10.80 7.26
C LYS A 265 20.49 9.54 8.12
N ILE A 266 19.73 9.56 9.21
CA ILE A 266 19.50 8.37 10.07
C ILE A 266 18.85 7.25 9.26
N TYR A 267 17.80 7.54 8.48
CA TYR A 267 17.20 6.54 7.58
C TYR A 267 18.22 5.96 6.59
N GLN A 268 19.05 6.80 5.97
CA GLN A 268 20.08 6.35 5.05
C GLN A 268 21.13 5.45 5.74
N GLU A 269 21.62 5.85 6.90
CA GLU A 269 22.62 5.09 7.67
C GLU A 269 22.10 3.71 8.08
N VAL A 270 20.82 3.61 8.50
CA VAL A 270 20.18 2.33 8.85
C VAL A 270 19.93 1.48 7.60
N ALA A 271 19.47 2.07 6.49
CA ALA A 271 19.27 1.34 5.24
C ALA A 271 20.59 0.81 4.66
N ASP A 272 21.66 1.59 4.74
CA ASP A 272 23.00 1.19 4.32
C ASP A 272 23.56 0.07 5.23
N ARG A 273 23.27 0.13 6.54
CA ARG A 273 23.57 -0.96 7.47
C ARG A 273 22.86 -2.24 7.05
N PHE A 274 21.54 -2.18 6.88
CA PHE A 274 20.74 -3.33 6.47
C PHE A 274 21.22 -3.93 5.14
N LYS A 275 21.57 -3.11 4.15
CA LYS A 275 22.11 -3.58 2.87
C LYS A 275 23.48 -4.26 2.98
N ARG A 276 24.31 -3.89 3.95
CA ARG A 276 25.57 -4.60 4.25
C ARG A 276 25.31 -5.96 4.88
N ASP A 277 24.34 -6.02 5.80
CA ASP A 277 23.96 -7.23 6.51
C ASP A 277 23.17 -8.21 5.61
N HIS A 278 22.46 -7.69 4.61
CA HIS A 278 21.64 -8.42 3.63
C HIS A 278 21.98 -8.00 2.18
N PRO A 279 23.04 -8.56 1.55
CA PRO A 279 23.53 -8.12 0.24
C PRO A 279 22.56 -8.29 -0.95
N ASP A 280 21.52 -9.10 -0.77
CA ASP A 280 20.43 -9.34 -1.72
C ASP A 280 19.30 -8.29 -1.61
N PHE A 281 19.32 -7.44 -0.58
CA PHE A 281 18.42 -6.32 -0.43
C PHE A 281 18.83 -5.17 -1.36
N PHE A 282 17.89 -4.68 -2.17
CA PHE A 282 18.17 -3.68 -3.22
C PHE A 282 18.37 -2.28 -2.62
N GLY A 283 17.63 -1.95 -1.55
CA GLY A 283 17.79 -0.72 -0.79
C GLY A 283 16.47 -0.07 -0.38
N VAL A 284 16.55 1.20 0.01
CA VAL A 284 15.40 2.03 0.35
C VAL A 284 15.54 3.37 -0.38
N LYS A 285 14.42 3.96 -0.78
CA LYS A 285 14.35 5.41 -1.07
C LYS A 285 13.23 6.06 -0.27
N VAL A 286 13.38 7.36 -0.02
CA VAL A 286 12.42 8.16 0.74
C VAL A 286 11.69 9.13 -0.17
N ILE A 287 10.37 9.10 -0.09
CA ILE A 287 9.44 10.08 -0.63
C ILE A 287 9.06 10.99 0.54
N PHE A 288 9.45 12.26 0.46
CA PHE A 288 9.13 13.22 1.51
C PHE A 288 7.65 13.61 1.41
N SER A 289 6.87 13.23 2.42
CA SER A 289 5.43 13.39 2.44
C SER A 289 5.01 14.59 3.29
N LEU A 290 4.18 15.44 2.72
CA LEU A 290 3.60 16.59 3.39
C LEU A 290 2.26 16.19 4.02
N SER A 291 2.29 15.87 5.32
CA SER A 291 1.09 15.39 6.00
C SER A 291 0.09 16.50 6.38
N ALA A 292 -1.18 16.27 6.05
CA ALA A 292 -2.36 16.93 6.62
C ALA A 292 -2.37 18.48 6.58
N ILE A 293 -2.33 19.04 5.37
CA ILE A 293 -2.64 20.46 5.15
C ILE A 293 -4.17 20.68 5.25
N LYS A 294 -4.61 21.26 6.37
CA LYS A 294 -6.04 21.47 6.69
C LYS A 294 -6.55 22.90 6.52
N ASN A 295 -5.68 23.89 6.35
CA ASN A 295 -6.08 25.30 6.31
C ASN A 295 -5.12 26.19 5.51
N THR A 296 -5.53 27.44 5.26
CA THR A 296 -4.76 28.44 4.51
C THR A 296 -3.43 28.82 5.15
N ALA A 297 -3.29 28.74 6.48
CA ALA A 297 -2.01 28.95 7.16
C ALA A 297 -0.96 27.90 6.77
N SER A 298 -1.40 26.74 6.29
CA SER A 298 -0.54 25.66 5.80
C SER A 298 -0.01 25.91 4.38
N LEU A 299 -0.58 26.86 3.61
CA LEU A 299 -0.04 27.23 2.30
C LEU A 299 1.39 27.77 2.42
N ARG A 300 1.69 28.53 3.48
CA ARG A 300 3.07 29.02 3.73
C ARG A 300 4.06 27.89 4.03
N LYS A 301 3.57 26.75 4.52
CA LYS A 301 4.42 25.58 4.80
C LYS A 301 4.80 24.81 3.54
N ILE A 302 4.09 24.99 2.42
CA ILE A 302 4.42 24.26 1.20
C ILE A 302 5.71 24.79 0.58
N ASP A 303 5.91 26.11 0.52
CA ASP A 303 7.14 26.69 -0.04
C ASP A 303 8.38 26.29 0.77
N GLU A 304 8.25 26.23 2.10
CA GLU A 304 9.29 25.71 2.99
C GLU A 304 9.57 24.22 2.72
N SER A 305 8.51 23.42 2.57
CA SER A 305 8.63 21.98 2.30
C SER A 305 9.24 21.71 0.92
N ILE A 306 8.90 22.51 -0.10
CA ILE A 306 9.50 22.45 -1.43
C ILE A 306 10.98 22.80 -1.37
N SER A 307 11.34 23.88 -0.65
CA SER A 307 12.73 24.28 -0.46
C SER A 307 13.55 23.16 0.20
N LYS A 308 12.97 22.51 1.23
CA LYS A 308 13.56 21.35 1.89
C LYS A 308 13.68 20.14 0.96
N ALA A 309 12.70 19.88 0.12
CA ALA A 309 12.75 18.80 -0.86
C ALA A 309 13.90 18.99 -1.87
N ILE A 310 14.12 20.24 -2.31
CA ILE A 310 15.26 20.60 -3.17
C ILE A 310 16.58 20.35 -2.44
N GLU A 311 16.68 20.75 -1.17
CA GLU A 311 17.87 20.49 -0.34
C GLU A 311 18.12 18.98 -0.17
N MET A 312 17.07 18.21 0.17
CA MET A 312 17.13 16.75 0.32
C MET A 312 17.60 16.08 -0.96
N LYS A 313 17.04 16.47 -2.10
CA LYS A 313 17.45 15.93 -3.39
C LYS A 313 18.94 16.19 -3.67
N ASN A 314 19.44 17.39 -3.38
CA ASN A 314 20.85 17.72 -3.62
C ASN A 314 21.80 16.97 -2.68
N LYS A 315 21.38 16.70 -1.44
CA LYS A 315 22.24 16.09 -0.41
C LYS A 315 22.16 14.56 -0.37
N PHE A 316 21.01 13.97 -0.71
CA PHE A 316 20.71 12.55 -0.59
C PHE A 316 20.47 11.92 -1.97
N LEU A 317 21.42 12.11 -2.88
CA LEU A 317 21.37 11.56 -4.24
C LEU A 317 21.22 10.03 -4.20
N GLY A 318 20.27 9.49 -4.96
CA GLY A 318 19.98 8.06 -4.98
C GLY A 318 19.17 7.56 -3.78
N PHE A 319 18.92 8.37 -2.75
CA PHE A 319 18.09 8.02 -1.60
C PHE A 319 16.78 8.81 -1.54
N PHE A 320 16.79 10.08 -1.93
CA PHE A 320 15.56 10.87 -2.10
C PHE A 320 14.88 10.53 -3.44
N ALA A 321 13.60 10.11 -3.39
CA ALA A 321 12.81 9.76 -4.57
C ALA A 321 11.93 10.91 -5.06
N GLY A 322 11.34 11.70 -4.16
CA GLY A 322 10.40 12.76 -4.54
C GLY A 322 9.47 13.21 -3.42
N LEU A 323 8.31 13.73 -3.83
CA LEU A 323 7.31 14.36 -2.96
C LEU A 323 5.95 13.65 -3.01
N ASP A 324 5.24 13.69 -1.89
CA ASP A 324 3.85 13.23 -1.75
C ASP A 324 3.06 14.16 -0.81
N MET A 325 1.74 14.03 -0.80
CA MET A 325 0.80 14.71 0.09
C MET A 325 -0.21 13.71 0.64
N ASP A 326 -0.01 13.30 1.90
CA ASP A 326 -0.84 12.30 2.57
C ASP A 326 -1.87 12.88 3.57
N GLY A 327 -2.61 11.97 4.19
CA GLY A 327 -3.63 12.23 5.20
C GLY A 327 -5.05 12.06 4.65
N TYR A 328 -6.04 12.15 5.54
CA TYR A 328 -7.43 11.83 5.23
C TYR A 328 -7.98 12.66 4.05
N GLU A 329 -8.05 12.04 2.86
CA GLU A 329 -8.25 12.74 1.60
C GLU A 329 -9.58 13.49 1.52
N ASP A 330 -10.65 12.90 2.07
CA ASP A 330 -11.99 13.52 2.15
C ASP A 330 -12.05 14.75 3.07
N ARG A 331 -10.99 15.04 3.84
CA ARG A 331 -10.94 16.14 4.82
C ARG A 331 -9.76 17.09 4.64
N ARG A 332 -8.74 16.73 3.87
CA ARG A 332 -7.57 17.59 3.61
C ARG A 332 -7.83 18.55 2.44
N MET A 333 -6.95 19.52 2.24
CA MET A 333 -6.99 20.37 1.06
C MET A 333 -6.63 19.56 -0.20
N PRO A 334 -7.36 19.74 -1.32
CA PRO A 334 -7.08 19.02 -2.57
C PRO A 334 -5.85 19.59 -3.30
N LEU A 335 -5.29 18.78 -4.19
CA LEU A 335 -4.07 19.09 -4.95
C LEU A 335 -4.20 20.39 -5.76
N LYS A 336 -5.36 20.66 -6.38
CA LYS A 336 -5.63 21.93 -7.10
C LYS A 336 -5.34 23.20 -6.29
N LYS A 337 -5.38 23.16 -4.95
CA LYS A 337 -5.05 24.33 -4.10
C LYS A 337 -3.55 24.66 -4.06
N PHE A 338 -2.70 23.77 -4.56
CA PHE A 338 -1.24 23.88 -4.50
C PHE A 338 -0.59 23.92 -5.88
N VAL A 339 -1.38 23.97 -6.96
CA VAL A 339 -0.88 23.89 -8.34
C VAL A 339 0.12 25.00 -8.65
N GLU A 340 -0.11 26.23 -8.17
CA GLU A 340 0.83 27.34 -8.39
C GLU A 340 2.22 27.05 -7.85
N GLN A 341 2.32 26.43 -6.67
CA GLN A 341 3.60 26.06 -6.06
C GLN A 341 4.18 24.79 -6.67
N LEU A 342 3.35 23.76 -6.87
CA LEU A 342 3.78 22.46 -7.37
C LEU A 342 4.29 22.53 -8.82
N THR A 343 3.71 23.39 -9.65
CA THR A 343 4.15 23.58 -11.05
C THR A 343 5.46 24.36 -11.18
N GLN A 344 5.90 25.04 -10.13
CA GLN A 344 7.20 25.74 -10.10
C GLN A 344 8.35 24.81 -9.71
N ILE A 345 8.05 23.61 -9.22
CA ILE A 345 9.06 22.62 -8.84
C ILE A 345 9.75 22.11 -10.12
N ASN A 346 11.09 22.09 -10.10
CA ASN A 346 11.87 21.51 -11.19
C ASN A 346 11.41 20.05 -11.44
N SER A 347 11.20 19.71 -12.72
CA SER A 347 10.90 18.37 -13.24
C SER A 347 11.78 17.22 -12.73
N GLU A 348 12.97 17.52 -12.21
CA GLU A 348 13.83 16.52 -11.59
C GLU A 348 13.37 16.05 -10.19
N ILE A 349 12.40 16.72 -9.56
CA ILE A 349 11.70 16.19 -8.37
C ILE A 349 10.43 15.51 -8.86
N LYS A 350 10.32 14.21 -8.56
CA LYS A 350 9.15 13.40 -8.92
C LYS A 350 8.04 13.58 -7.87
N PHE A 351 6.80 13.43 -8.30
CA PHE A 351 5.64 13.33 -7.41
C PHE A 351 5.11 11.91 -7.33
N PHE A 352 4.53 11.54 -6.19
CA PHE A 352 3.94 10.23 -5.91
C PHE A 352 2.63 10.38 -5.13
N PHE A 353 1.71 11.18 -5.66
CA PHE A 353 0.58 11.68 -4.87
C PHE A 353 -0.39 10.58 -4.47
N HIS A 354 -0.78 10.57 -3.19
CA HIS A 354 -2.08 10.03 -2.77
C HIS A 354 -3.18 10.78 -3.51
N ALA A 355 -4.00 10.04 -4.25
CA ALA A 355 -5.11 10.63 -4.99
C ALA A 355 -6.26 9.63 -5.17
N GLY A 356 -7.48 10.08 -4.92
CA GLY A 356 -8.70 9.31 -5.15
C GLY A 356 -8.92 8.13 -4.21
N GLU A 357 -8.34 8.14 -3.01
CA GLU A 357 -8.63 7.20 -1.92
C GLU A 357 -9.99 7.53 -1.27
N THR A 358 -11.07 7.41 -2.05
CA THR A 358 -12.41 7.81 -1.61
C THR A 358 -13.53 7.02 -2.29
N ASN A 359 -14.65 6.92 -1.56
CA ASN A 359 -15.90 6.40 -2.10
C ASN A 359 -16.76 7.47 -2.79
N TRP A 360 -16.47 8.76 -2.59
CA TRP A 360 -17.20 9.86 -3.23
C TRP A 360 -16.95 9.93 -4.75
N ASN A 361 -17.82 10.67 -5.45
CA ASN A 361 -17.75 10.90 -6.89
C ASN A 361 -18.20 12.33 -7.19
N GLY A 362 -17.38 13.10 -7.91
CA GLY A 362 -17.64 14.51 -8.23
C GLY A 362 -17.29 15.48 -7.10
N PHE A 363 -16.39 15.08 -6.20
CA PHE A 363 -15.85 15.91 -5.13
C PHE A 363 -14.33 16.13 -5.33
N ASP A 364 -13.81 17.09 -4.58
CA ASP A 364 -12.38 17.43 -4.58
C ASP A 364 -11.47 16.23 -4.29
N SER A 365 -11.91 15.24 -3.49
CA SER A 365 -11.11 14.06 -3.15
C SER A 365 -10.95 13.07 -4.31
N ASP A 366 -12.00 12.77 -5.08
CA ASP A 366 -11.85 11.91 -6.26
C ASP A 366 -11.24 12.66 -7.45
N GLU A 367 -11.47 13.97 -7.56
CA GLU A 367 -10.84 14.81 -8.59
C GLU A 367 -9.32 14.95 -8.43
N ASN A 368 -8.75 14.69 -7.25
CA ASN A 368 -7.29 14.69 -7.07
C ASN A 368 -6.58 13.72 -8.04
N VAL A 369 -7.24 12.66 -8.53
CA VAL A 369 -6.64 11.78 -9.55
C VAL A 369 -6.38 12.52 -10.87
N LEU A 370 -7.22 13.50 -11.23
CA LEU A 370 -6.99 14.37 -12.38
C LEU A 370 -5.76 15.25 -12.14
N ASP A 371 -5.76 15.96 -11.01
CA ASP A 371 -4.69 16.89 -10.66
C ASP A 371 -3.34 16.18 -10.60
N ALA A 372 -3.28 14.99 -9.98
CA ALA A 372 -2.08 14.17 -9.92
C ALA A 372 -1.55 13.81 -11.33
N VAL A 373 -2.43 13.41 -12.25
CA VAL A 373 -2.06 13.09 -13.64
C VAL A 373 -1.58 14.34 -14.39
N LEU A 374 -2.23 15.50 -14.20
CA LEU A 374 -1.85 16.76 -14.84
C LEU A 374 -0.54 17.32 -14.29
N LEU A 375 -0.24 17.09 -13.01
CA LEU A 375 1.03 17.41 -12.36
C LEU A 375 2.15 16.42 -12.70
N ASN A 376 1.91 15.50 -13.65
CA ASN A 376 2.88 14.47 -14.09
C ASN A 376 3.42 13.63 -12.93
N THR A 377 2.52 13.18 -12.05
CA THR A 377 2.90 12.23 -11.00
C THR A 377 3.50 10.96 -11.59
N SER A 378 4.54 10.43 -10.93
CA SER A 378 5.19 9.20 -11.36
C SER A 378 4.36 7.97 -11.04
N ARG A 379 3.59 7.99 -9.94
CA ARG A 379 2.65 6.96 -9.52
C ARG A 379 1.50 7.58 -8.72
N ILE A 380 0.34 6.94 -8.71
CA ILE A 380 -0.82 7.37 -7.91
C ILE A 380 -0.98 6.42 -6.72
N GLY A 381 -0.93 6.98 -5.51
CA GLY A 381 -1.29 6.29 -4.28
C GLY A 381 -2.78 5.98 -4.24
N HIS A 382 -3.13 4.70 -4.11
CA HIS A 382 -4.49 4.15 -4.20
C HIS A 382 -5.19 4.36 -5.54
N GLY A 383 -5.67 5.55 -5.87
CA GLY A 383 -6.50 5.77 -7.07
C GLY A 383 -7.81 4.97 -7.05
N LEU A 384 -8.37 4.70 -5.87
CA LEU A 384 -9.57 3.87 -5.68
C LEU A 384 -10.76 4.38 -6.51
N ALA A 385 -10.93 5.70 -6.61
CA ALA A 385 -12.01 6.34 -7.34
C ALA A 385 -11.80 6.43 -8.86
N ILE A 386 -10.65 6.02 -9.41
CA ILE A 386 -10.28 6.31 -10.81
C ILE A 386 -11.26 5.73 -11.85
N LEU A 387 -11.93 4.61 -11.54
CA LEU A 387 -12.89 3.99 -12.46
C LEU A 387 -14.13 4.85 -12.71
N LYS A 388 -14.43 5.79 -11.81
CA LYS A 388 -15.52 6.77 -11.97
C LYS A 388 -15.16 7.82 -13.03
N HIS A 389 -13.90 7.85 -13.47
CA HIS A 389 -13.31 8.85 -14.35
C HIS A 389 -12.70 8.21 -15.62
N PRO A 390 -13.50 7.68 -16.56
CA PRO A 390 -12.99 6.88 -17.69
C PRO A 390 -11.98 7.63 -18.58
N LYS A 391 -12.11 8.95 -18.72
CA LYS A 391 -11.14 9.77 -19.46
C LYS A 391 -9.80 9.86 -18.73
N ILE A 392 -9.83 10.04 -17.41
CA ILE A 392 -8.62 10.16 -16.58
C ILE A 392 -7.92 8.80 -16.48
N LEU A 393 -8.70 7.73 -16.29
CA LEU A 393 -8.20 6.35 -16.31
C LEU A 393 -7.44 6.05 -17.61
N LYS A 394 -8.02 6.39 -18.78
CA LYS A 394 -7.36 6.22 -20.07
C LYS A 394 -6.06 7.03 -20.17
N LEU A 395 -6.10 8.29 -19.74
CA LEU A 395 -4.92 9.17 -19.75
C LEU A 395 -3.80 8.64 -18.85
N ALA A 396 -4.11 8.12 -17.67
CA ALA A 396 -3.13 7.50 -16.77
C ALA A 396 -2.44 6.29 -17.43
N LYS A 397 -3.20 5.43 -18.13
CA LYS A 397 -2.64 4.30 -18.90
C LYS A 397 -1.77 4.76 -20.06
N GLU A 398 -2.20 5.77 -20.82
CA GLU A 398 -1.42 6.36 -21.93
C GLU A 398 -0.10 6.96 -21.43
N LYS A 399 -0.10 7.57 -20.24
CA LYS A 399 1.10 8.11 -19.58
C LYS A 399 1.91 7.05 -18.81
N ASN A 400 1.48 5.79 -18.80
CA ASN A 400 2.09 4.70 -18.04
C ASN A 400 2.27 5.04 -16.54
N ILE A 401 1.28 5.70 -15.94
CA ILE A 401 1.25 6.03 -14.52
C ILE A 401 0.59 4.86 -13.77
N PRO A 402 1.34 4.08 -12.99
CA PRO A 402 0.78 2.96 -12.24
C PRO A 402 0.00 3.46 -11.02
N LEU A 403 -0.98 2.66 -10.63
CA LEU A 403 -1.69 2.82 -9.37
C LEU A 403 -1.13 1.87 -8.31
N GLU A 404 -0.99 2.36 -7.09
CA GLU A 404 -0.47 1.62 -5.93
C GLU A 404 -1.63 1.09 -5.10
N MET A 405 -1.98 -0.19 -5.25
CA MET A 405 -3.10 -0.79 -4.52
C MET A 405 -2.68 -1.25 -3.14
N CYS A 406 -3.48 -0.89 -2.13
CA CYS A 406 -3.30 -1.31 -0.74
C CYS A 406 -4.60 -1.97 -0.22
N PRO A 407 -4.94 -3.19 -0.67
CA PRO A 407 -6.23 -3.84 -0.38
C PRO A 407 -6.59 -3.90 1.10
N VAL A 408 -5.64 -4.26 1.97
CA VAL A 408 -5.89 -4.38 3.41
C VAL A 408 -6.27 -3.03 4.00
N SER A 409 -5.50 -1.97 3.66
CA SER A 409 -5.80 -0.60 4.07
C SER A 409 -7.21 -0.17 3.62
N ASN A 410 -7.52 -0.37 2.32
CA ASN A 410 -8.82 0.03 1.78
C ASN A 410 -10.00 -0.71 2.45
N GLN A 411 -9.82 -1.96 2.90
CA GLN A 411 -10.84 -2.67 3.67
C GLN A 411 -10.93 -2.18 5.12
N VAL A 412 -9.79 -2.06 5.80
CA VAL A 412 -9.72 -1.65 7.22
C VAL A 412 -10.27 -0.24 7.40
N LEU A 413 -9.97 0.68 6.48
CA LEU A 413 -10.50 2.05 6.44
C LEU A 413 -11.93 2.14 5.89
N LYS A 414 -12.63 1.01 5.74
CA LYS A 414 -14.06 0.94 5.36
C LYS A 414 -14.38 1.49 3.97
N LEU A 415 -13.40 1.51 3.06
CA LEU A 415 -13.61 1.93 1.68
C LEU A 415 -14.13 0.78 0.82
N THR A 416 -13.58 -0.43 0.97
CA THR A 416 -14.04 -1.63 0.27
C THR A 416 -14.16 -2.83 1.24
N PRO A 417 -15.27 -2.96 1.99
CA PRO A 417 -15.42 -4.03 2.98
C PRO A 417 -15.37 -5.45 2.40
N ASP A 418 -15.92 -5.65 1.20
CA ASP A 418 -15.81 -6.91 0.45
C ASP A 418 -14.89 -6.71 -0.75
N LEU A 419 -13.69 -7.29 -0.71
CA LEU A 419 -12.66 -7.06 -1.71
C LEU A 419 -12.99 -7.60 -3.10
N ARG A 420 -14.04 -8.43 -3.26
CA ARG A 420 -14.56 -8.79 -4.59
C ARG A 420 -15.09 -7.59 -5.36
N ASN A 421 -15.50 -6.54 -4.64
CA ASN A 421 -15.99 -5.29 -5.22
C ASN A 421 -14.88 -4.24 -5.39
N HIS A 422 -13.62 -4.60 -5.13
CA HIS A 422 -12.52 -3.66 -5.23
C HIS A 422 -12.34 -3.19 -6.69
N PRO A 423 -12.18 -1.89 -6.95
CA PRO A 423 -12.08 -1.32 -8.31
C PRO A 423 -10.85 -1.85 -9.08
N ALA A 424 -9.81 -2.31 -8.38
CA ALA A 424 -8.65 -2.92 -9.03
C ALA A 424 -9.00 -4.16 -9.87
N SER A 425 -10.14 -4.82 -9.65
CA SER A 425 -10.61 -5.95 -10.47
C SER A 425 -10.66 -5.60 -11.97
N MET A 426 -11.20 -4.43 -12.31
CA MET A 426 -11.23 -3.92 -13.70
C MET A 426 -9.85 -3.52 -14.20
N LEU A 427 -8.99 -2.97 -13.33
CA LEU A 427 -7.63 -2.60 -13.70
C LEU A 427 -6.81 -3.83 -14.11
N PHE A 428 -6.96 -4.94 -13.38
CA PHE A 428 -6.31 -6.21 -13.73
C PHE A 428 -6.90 -6.83 -14.99
N ALA A 429 -8.23 -6.81 -15.14
CA ALA A 429 -8.92 -7.35 -16.31
C ALA A 429 -8.50 -6.68 -17.62
N GLU A 430 -8.16 -5.38 -17.54
CA GLU A 430 -7.77 -4.57 -18.69
C GLU A 430 -6.25 -4.27 -18.75
N ASN A 431 -5.44 -5.03 -18.02
CA ASN A 431 -3.97 -4.91 -17.96
C ASN A 431 -3.51 -3.44 -17.82
N TYR A 432 -4.06 -2.75 -16.84
CA TYR A 432 -3.59 -1.43 -16.42
C TYR A 432 -2.28 -1.57 -15.60
N PRO A 433 -1.43 -0.53 -15.64
CA PRO A 433 -0.23 -0.50 -14.81
C PRO A 433 -0.62 -0.43 -13.32
N VAL A 434 -0.29 -1.47 -12.56
CA VAL A 434 -0.63 -1.59 -11.15
C VAL A 434 0.53 -2.23 -10.39
N VAL A 435 0.76 -1.77 -9.16
CA VAL A 435 1.61 -2.42 -8.16
C VAL A 435 0.80 -2.68 -6.89
N ILE A 436 1.18 -3.72 -6.14
CA ILE A 436 0.56 -4.04 -4.84
C ILE A 436 1.50 -3.55 -3.73
N SER A 437 0.93 -2.94 -2.72
CA SER A 437 1.62 -2.43 -1.54
C SER A 437 0.77 -2.66 -0.28
N ASN A 438 1.29 -2.28 0.88
CA ASN A 438 0.70 -2.62 2.18
C ASN A 438 0.32 -1.39 3.04
N ASP A 439 0.72 -0.18 2.63
CA ASP A 439 0.41 1.05 3.34
C ASP A 439 1.00 1.05 4.77
N ASP A 440 0.16 1.09 5.80
CA ASP A 440 0.51 1.05 7.22
C ASP A 440 0.41 -0.36 7.85
N SER A 441 1.09 -1.38 7.32
CA SER A 441 0.92 -2.79 7.73
C SER A 441 0.89 -3.04 9.24
N GLY A 442 1.78 -2.37 10.00
CA GLY A 442 1.87 -2.51 11.44
C GLY A 442 0.59 -2.12 12.19
N LEU A 443 -0.22 -1.22 11.62
CA LEU A 443 -1.49 -0.77 12.21
C LEU A 443 -2.64 -1.74 11.99
N TRP A 444 -2.58 -2.54 10.93
CA TRP A 444 -3.63 -3.47 10.54
C TRP A 444 -3.46 -4.85 11.22
N GLY A 445 -2.30 -5.11 11.82
CA GLY A 445 -1.90 -6.43 12.31
C GLY A 445 -1.27 -7.31 11.23
N SER A 446 -0.87 -6.74 10.10
CA SER A 446 -0.11 -7.44 9.06
C SER A 446 1.39 -7.11 9.15
N THR A 447 2.21 -7.91 8.48
CA THR A 447 3.65 -7.67 8.30
C THR A 447 4.05 -7.98 6.87
N GLY A 448 5.04 -7.25 6.36
CA GLY A 448 5.48 -7.37 4.97
C GLY A 448 4.35 -7.06 3.99
N LEU A 449 4.26 -7.85 2.92
CA LEU A 449 3.42 -7.59 1.75
C LEU A 449 2.56 -8.82 1.32
N SER A 450 2.79 -9.99 1.91
CA SER A 450 2.08 -11.22 1.54
C SER A 450 0.59 -11.20 1.81
N TYR A 451 0.11 -10.47 2.82
CA TYR A 451 -1.32 -10.32 3.08
C TYR A 451 -2.02 -9.60 1.93
N ASP A 452 -1.52 -8.43 1.51
CA ASP A 452 -2.07 -7.69 0.38
C ASP A 452 -1.99 -8.45 -0.94
N PHE A 453 -0.95 -9.25 -1.16
CA PHE A 453 -0.90 -10.16 -2.32
C PHE A 453 -1.95 -11.27 -2.24
N TYR A 454 -2.19 -11.85 -1.06
CA TYR A 454 -3.24 -12.86 -0.87
C TYR A 454 -4.63 -12.26 -1.10
N GLU A 455 -4.91 -11.11 -0.48
CA GLU A 455 -6.18 -10.40 -0.64
C GLU A 455 -6.42 -10.00 -2.10
N THR A 456 -5.38 -9.56 -2.79
CA THR A 456 -5.45 -9.29 -4.24
C THR A 456 -5.73 -10.56 -5.03
N PHE A 457 -4.95 -11.62 -4.81
CA PHE A 457 -5.00 -12.82 -5.65
C PHE A 457 -6.24 -13.68 -5.43
N MET A 458 -6.76 -13.71 -4.20
CA MET A 458 -7.93 -14.50 -3.80
C MET A 458 -9.22 -13.69 -3.80
N GLY A 459 -9.15 -12.41 -3.43
CA GLY A 459 -10.30 -11.52 -3.25
C GLY A 459 -10.66 -10.73 -4.49
N ILE A 460 -9.68 -10.04 -5.08
CA ILE A 460 -9.91 -9.06 -6.14
C ILE A 460 -9.84 -9.70 -7.53
N MET A 461 -8.87 -10.59 -7.73
CA MET A 461 -8.66 -11.26 -9.02
C MET A 461 -9.63 -12.43 -9.22
N PRO A 462 -9.99 -12.75 -10.48
CA PRO A 462 -10.86 -13.88 -10.75
C PRO A 462 -10.22 -15.20 -10.29
N ARG A 463 -11.07 -16.20 -10.07
CA ARG A 463 -10.67 -17.57 -9.74
C ARG A 463 -9.65 -18.16 -10.72
N SER A 464 -9.69 -17.72 -11.98
CA SER A 464 -8.78 -18.15 -13.06
C SER A 464 -7.44 -17.39 -13.11
N ALA A 465 -7.25 -16.32 -12.33
CA ALA A 465 -5.98 -15.63 -12.28
C ALA A 465 -4.91 -16.54 -11.67
N ASP A 466 -3.72 -16.51 -12.28
CA ASP A 466 -2.71 -17.54 -12.12
C ASP A 466 -1.31 -16.95 -11.84
N LEU A 467 -0.27 -17.79 -11.92
CA LEU A 467 1.11 -17.41 -11.58
C LEU A 467 1.62 -16.22 -12.41
N ARG A 468 1.11 -16.01 -13.63
CA ARG A 468 1.52 -14.87 -14.48
C ARG A 468 1.15 -13.54 -13.85
N ALA A 469 -0.02 -13.45 -13.23
CA ALA A 469 -0.48 -12.22 -12.59
C ALA A 469 0.43 -11.83 -11.43
N LEU A 470 0.79 -12.82 -10.59
CA LEU A 470 1.72 -12.63 -9.47
C LEU A 470 3.11 -12.23 -9.96
N LYS A 471 3.63 -12.92 -10.99
CA LYS A 471 4.92 -12.62 -11.62
C LYS A 471 4.95 -11.20 -12.18
N GLN A 472 3.89 -10.80 -12.87
CA GLN A 472 3.77 -9.45 -13.45
C GLN A 472 3.74 -8.38 -12.36
N LEU A 473 3.00 -8.56 -11.27
CA LEU A 473 2.94 -7.60 -10.17
C LEU A 473 4.30 -7.44 -9.47
N ALA A 474 5.03 -8.54 -9.27
CA ALA A 474 6.39 -8.50 -8.72
C ALA A 474 7.35 -7.75 -9.65
N ILE A 475 7.30 -8.00 -10.97
CA ILE A 475 8.11 -7.27 -11.95
C ILE A 475 7.71 -5.78 -11.99
N ASN A 476 6.41 -5.47 -12.00
CA ASN A 476 5.89 -4.11 -11.99
C ASN A 476 6.46 -3.31 -10.82
N SER A 477 6.54 -3.91 -9.62
CA SER A 477 7.10 -3.25 -8.44
C SER A 477 8.57 -2.80 -8.63
N ILE A 478 9.34 -3.49 -9.48
CA ILE A 478 10.72 -3.09 -9.80
C ILE A 478 10.72 -2.05 -10.93
N ILE A 479 9.95 -2.28 -12.00
CA ILE A 479 9.88 -1.40 -13.18
C ILE A 479 9.39 0.00 -12.82
N TYR A 480 8.36 0.10 -11.98
CA TYR A 480 7.73 1.35 -11.58
C TYR A 480 8.38 2.01 -10.34
N SER A 481 9.41 1.40 -9.77
CA SER A 481 10.19 2.04 -8.71
C SER A 481 10.91 3.31 -9.22
N ALA A 482 11.26 4.17 -8.27
CA ALA A 482 12.14 5.32 -8.39
C ALA A 482 13.63 4.93 -8.47
N MET A 483 13.96 3.63 -8.50
CA MET A 483 15.30 3.17 -8.87
C MET A 483 15.72 3.72 -10.25
N ASP A 484 17.01 3.96 -10.41
CA ASP A 484 17.57 4.22 -11.74
C ASP A 484 17.66 2.92 -12.58
N ASP A 485 18.00 3.06 -13.86
CA ASP A 485 18.01 1.93 -14.78
C ASP A 485 19.03 0.84 -14.39
N HIS A 486 20.17 1.24 -13.80
CA HIS A 486 21.20 0.30 -13.37
C HIS A 486 20.77 -0.45 -12.09
N GLU A 487 20.20 0.26 -11.13
CA GLU A 487 19.57 -0.32 -9.93
C GLU A 487 18.46 -1.32 -10.32
N LYS A 488 17.58 -0.96 -11.28
CA LYS A 488 16.52 -1.85 -11.78
C LYS A 488 17.07 -3.10 -12.45
N GLN A 489 18.07 -2.97 -13.31
CA GLN A 489 18.68 -4.13 -13.97
C GLN A 489 19.30 -5.09 -12.96
N ARG A 490 20.02 -4.57 -11.96
CA ARG A 490 20.57 -5.38 -10.87
C ARG A 490 19.47 -6.07 -10.05
N ALA A 491 18.44 -5.31 -9.64
CA ALA A 491 17.30 -5.82 -8.89
C ALA A 491 16.58 -6.95 -9.63
N LEU A 492 16.30 -6.77 -10.93
CA LEU A 492 15.69 -7.82 -11.77
C LEU A 492 16.58 -9.06 -11.88
N GLY A 493 17.89 -8.90 -12.02
CA GLY A 493 18.83 -10.02 -12.08
C GLY A 493 18.78 -10.91 -10.83
N ILE A 494 18.82 -10.28 -9.65
CA ILE A 494 18.70 -10.99 -8.36
C ILE A 494 17.29 -11.58 -8.20
N TRP A 495 16.26 -10.81 -8.56
CA TRP A 495 14.88 -11.24 -8.43
C TRP A 495 14.57 -12.47 -9.29
N PHE A 496 15.06 -12.55 -10.53
CA PHE A 496 14.87 -13.73 -11.38
C PHE A 496 15.53 -14.99 -10.82
N GLN A 497 16.67 -14.88 -10.13
CA GLN A 497 17.29 -16.01 -9.44
C GLN A 497 16.40 -16.50 -8.29
N LYS A 498 15.96 -15.58 -7.42
CA LYS A 498 15.05 -15.91 -6.32
C LYS A 498 13.71 -16.45 -6.81
N TRP A 499 13.21 -15.94 -7.94
CA TRP A 499 12.00 -16.43 -8.58
C TRP A 499 12.18 -17.88 -9.03
N ALA A 500 13.29 -18.22 -9.68
CA ALA A 500 13.59 -19.61 -10.06
C ALA A 500 13.68 -20.55 -8.84
N GLU A 501 14.30 -20.12 -7.74
CA GLU A 501 14.32 -20.87 -6.48
C GLU A 501 12.92 -21.08 -5.90
N PHE A 502 12.07 -20.05 -5.96
CA PHE A 502 10.68 -20.13 -5.53
C PHE A 502 9.90 -21.14 -6.38
N ILE A 503 10.05 -21.10 -7.71
CA ILE A 503 9.42 -22.09 -8.61
C ILE A 503 9.87 -23.51 -8.27
N GLY A 504 11.17 -23.71 -8.05
CA GLY A 504 11.71 -25.00 -7.61
C GLY A 504 11.10 -25.47 -6.29
N ARG A 505 10.89 -24.58 -5.32
CA ARG A 505 10.21 -24.89 -4.05
C ARG A 505 8.75 -25.26 -4.26
N VAL A 506 8.01 -24.50 -5.07
CA VAL A 506 6.59 -24.77 -5.36
C VAL A 506 6.40 -26.12 -6.03
N ASN A 507 7.24 -26.47 -7.00
CA ASN A 507 7.19 -27.76 -7.69
C ASN A 507 7.48 -28.96 -6.78
N ASN A 508 8.21 -28.73 -5.68
CA ASN A 508 8.56 -29.75 -4.70
C ASN A 508 7.66 -29.73 -3.45
N LEU A 509 6.56 -28.96 -3.46
CA LEU A 509 5.53 -29.02 -2.41
C LEU A 509 4.84 -30.39 -2.45
N LYS A 510 5.49 -31.40 -1.86
CA LYS A 510 4.97 -32.77 -1.76
C LYS A 510 3.85 -32.91 -0.73
N ASP A 511 3.80 -31.99 0.24
CA ASP A 511 2.84 -32.01 1.34
C ASP A 511 2.39 -30.57 1.66
N LEU A 512 1.16 -30.22 1.27
CA LEU A 512 0.43 -29.08 1.82
C LEU A 512 -0.95 -29.53 2.28
#